data_AF-A0A2U1ITK0-F1
#
_entry.id   AF-A0A2U1ITK0-F1
#
_cell.length_a   1.000
_cell.length_b   1.000
_cell.length_c   1.000
_cell.angle_alpha   90.00
_cell.angle_beta   90.00
_cell.angle_gamma   90.00
#
_symmetry.space_group_name_H-M   'P 1'
#
loop_
_entity.id
_entity.type
_entity.pdbx_description
1 polymer ?
#
loop_
_entity_poly.entity_id
_entity_poly.type
_entity_poly.pdbx_seq_one_letter_code
_entity_poly.pdbx_strand_id
1 'polypeptide(L)'
;MELKPTLQDYTATEFQALVDKIWAVDLPKQEHDRLINHFDRICGHPKGADLLFYPDDVTNINDPESVVHEVSDWHDRQGMTAFKQVPVSVPAPSKPNTPVARSLAKVQKIAADVAISERAIETTFDRFEQGIQQLHGQSGGTTDIPVLETNIVALEHVQHEAITAVRKFESLKMMVEFAKNDAQRNLAYARSEQAQWQDIAQQINAIQVRYIGRLAAFAQRHRFLHDQAEGLLIQAQKQLMGARSLAQVGSVITASLASVHKRPDVLLESGPSGLLSSQQIDWLKAIRSVVAEFTWRNTCAEPTDGNLCAAVLRFEFSSRADTQIHGHSVALVELMPLEGQDWLSLAASQSEIEVPFRMGATIVRANPGKMFKGLREVKALVQVYIAPALGIQRSVRVRAVQYDPQLNTFSFATDGATPITICLTAPTTLQASPPEAQTSPRRVGFVQSSPVPILEPMSDEGDVPRFDDYILVFPADSGIDPLYVTLSTSSLARTLALPAHAIRE
;
A
#
# COMPACT_ATOMS: atom_id res chain seq x y z
N MET A 1 26.36 -18.93 -2.16
CA MET A 1 25.76 -19.94 -1.26
C MET A 1 25.87 -21.29 -1.94
N GLU A 2 26.23 -22.34 -1.21
CA GLU A 2 26.18 -23.72 -1.72
C GLU A 2 24.77 -24.29 -1.53
N LEU A 3 24.16 -24.80 -2.60
CA LEU A 3 22.83 -25.41 -2.56
C LEU A 3 22.94 -26.89 -2.23
N LYS A 4 22.19 -27.34 -1.22
CA LYS A 4 22.18 -28.72 -0.76
C LYS A 4 20.95 -29.46 -1.30
N PRO A 5 21.06 -30.75 -1.63
CA PRO A 5 20.05 -31.45 -2.42
C PRO A 5 18.76 -31.77 -1.66
N THR A 6 18.78 -31.79 -0.32
CA THR A 6 17.60 -32.09 0.51
C THR A 6 17.48 -31.11 1.69
N LEU A 7 16.26 -30.91 2.20
CA LEU A 7 16.02 -30.04 3.37
C LEU A 7 16.80 -30.51 4.60
N GLN A 8 16.93 -31.83 4.77
CA GLN A 8 17.62 -32.48 5.88
C GLN A 8 19.15 -32.29 5.85
N ASP A 9 19.69 -31.76 4.75
CA ASP A 9 21.10 -31.35 4.66
C ASP A 9 21.33 -29.91 5.13
N TYR A 10 20.26 -29.09 5.18
CA TYR A 10 20.29 -27.71 5.66
C TYR A 10 20.09 -27.64 7.16
N THR A 11 20.90 -26.84 7.84
CA THR A 11 20.57 -26.34 9.18
C THR A 11 19.52 -25.22 9.07
N ALA A 12 18.80 -24.94 10.15
CA ALA A 12 17.79 -23.87 10.16
C ALA A 12 18.37 -22.51 9.72
N THR A 13 19.61 -22.19 10.13
CA THR A 13 20.29 -20.94 9.74
C THR A 13 20.70 -20.92 8.28
N GLU A 14 21.15 -22.05 7.71
CA GLU A 14 21.48 -22.12 6.28
C GLU A 14 20.23 -22.05 5.41
N PHE A 15 19.12 -22.63 5.87
CA PHE A 15 17.84 -22.53 5.19
C PHE A 15 17.26 -21.11 5.30
N GLN A 16 17.36 -20.47 6.47
CA GLN A 16 17.03 -19.04 6.64
C GLN A 16 17.85 -18.17 5.69
N ALA A 17 19.16 -18.40 5.59
CA ALA A 17 19.99 -17.67 4.65
C ALA A 17 19.57 -17.89 3.18
N LEU A 18 19.05 -19.08 2.83
CA LEU A 18 18.49 -19.33 1.49
C LEU A 18 17.22 -18.51 1.27
N VAL A 19 16.30 -18.51 2.23
CA VAL A 19 15.04 -17.73 2.16
C VAL A 19 15.33 -16.24 2.14
N ASP A 20 16.21 -15.73 3.01
CA ASP A 20 16.68 -14.34 3.02
C ASP A 20 17.30 -13.94 1.68
N LYS A 21 18.07 -14.85 1.06
CA LYS A 21 18.70 -14.59 -0.24
C LYS A 21 17.68 -14.54 -1.38
N ILE A 22 16.63 -15.36 -1.31
CA ILE A 22 15.48 -15.26 -2.23
C ILE A 22 14.75 -13.93 -1.99
N TRP A 23 14.59 -13.52 -0.73
CA TRP A 23 13.87 -12.29 -0.36
C TRP A 23 14.60 -11.00 -0.69
N ALA A 24 15.94 -11.03 -0.72
CA ALA A 24 16.77 -9.87 -1.00
C ALA A 24 16.64 -9.39 -2.46
N VAL A 25 16.25 -10.29 -3.39
CA VAL A 25 16.12 -10.03 -4.84
C VAL A 25 17.35 -9.29 -5.42
N ASP A 26 18.54 -9.65 -4.94
CA ASP A 26 19.80 -8.99 -5.28
C ASP A 26 20.61 -9.77 -6.35
N LEU A 27 19.97 -10.73 -7.03
CA LEU A 27 20.56 -11.60 -8.04
C LEU A 27 19.87 -11.44 -9.40
N PRO A 28 20.57 -11.72 -10.52
CA PRO A 28 19.94 -11.78 -11.84
C PRO A 28 18.78 -12.78 -11.88
N LYS A 29 17.73 -12.48 -12.65
CA LYS A 29 16.50 -13.28 -12.75
C LYS A 29 16.76 -14.79 -12.88
N GLN A 30 17.67 -15.19 -13.77
CA GLN A 30 17.97 -16.61 -13.98
C GLN A 30 18.54 -17.31 -12.74
N GLU A 31 19.32 -16.60 -11.92
CA GLU A 31 19.87 -17.13 -10.66
C GLU A 31 18.85 -17.09 -9.54
N HIS A 32 18.02 -16.05 -9.49
CA HIS A 32 16.90 -15.93 -8.56
C HIS A 32 15.85 -17.03 -8.78
N ASP A 33 15.45 -17.27 -10.03
CA ASP A 33 14.57 -18.38 -10.42
C ASP A 33 15.16 -19.74 -10.03
N ARG A 34 16.50 -19.91 -10.12
CA ARG A 34 17.16 -21.14 -9.65
C ARG A 34 17.02 -21.32 -8.13
N LEU A 35 17.08 -20.25 -7.34
CA LEU A 35 16.89 -20.34 -5.89
C LEU A 35 15.45 -20.66 -5.51
N ILE A 36 14.46 -20.06 -6.19
CA ILE A 36 13.03 -20.34 -5.98
C ILE A 36 12.72 -21.80 -6.33
N ASN A 37 13.16 -22.26 -7.51
CA ASN A 37 12.96 -23.66 -7.92
C ASN A 37 13.67 -24.64 -6.99
N HIS A 38 14.83 -24.25 -6.44
CA HIS A 38 15.54 -25.06 -5.45
C HIS A 38 14.75 -25.15 -4.15
N PHE A 39 14.21 -24.03 -3.66
CA PHE A 39 13.32 -24.00 -2.49
C PHE A 39 12.10 -24.92 -2.69
N ASP A 40 11.39 -24.76 -3.81
CA ASP A 40 10.20 -25.56 -4.16
C ASP A 40 10.47 -27.06 -4.10
N ARG A 41 11.63 -27.46 -4.63
CA ARG A 41 12.05 -28.85 -4.68
C ARG A 41 12.37 -29.44 -3.31
N ILE A 42 12.95 -28.66 -2.39
CA ILE A 42 13.43 -29.18 -1.11
C ILE A 42 12.45 -28.96 0.04
N CYS A 43 11.55 -27.98 -0.02
CA CYS A 43 10.78 -27.55 1.14
C CYS A 43 9.75 -28.56 1.64
N GLY A 44 9.42 -29.61 0.87
CA GLY A 44 8.55 -30.73 1.29
C GLY A 44 7.07 -30.38 1.53
N HIS A 45 6.73 -29.10 1.65
CA HIS A 45 5.39 -28.59 1.86
C HIS A 45 4.54 -28.68 0.57
N PRO A 46 3.24 -29.05 0.64
CA PRO A 46 2.38 -29.19 -0.53
C PRO A 46 2.18 -27.90 -1.35
N LYS A 47 2.48 -26.73 -0.75
CA LYS A 47 2.42 -25.42 -1.42
C LYS A 47 3.73 -25.01 -2.08
N GLY A 48 4.82 -25.73 -1.84
CA GLY A 48 6.07 -25.44 -2.54
C GLY A 48 6.52 -23.99 -2.41
N ALA A 49 6.96 -23.41 -3.52
CA ALA A 49 7.34 -22.01 -3.66
C ALA A 49 6.19 -21.01 -3.42
N ASP A 50 4.91 -21.43 -3.43
CA ASP A 50 3.81 -20.50 -3.12
C ASP A 50 3.92 -19.95 -1.70
N LEU A 51 4.58 -20.68 -0.78
CA LEU A 51 4.90 -20.19 0.56
C LEU A 51 5.72 -18.89 0.56
N LEU A 52 6.51 -18.64 -0.49
CA LEU A 52 7.35 -17.44 -0.61
C LEU A 52 6.55 -16.21 -1.07
N PHE A 53 5.40 -16.40 -1.72
CA PHE A 53 4.68 -15.35 -2.44
C PHE A 53 3.25 -15.13 -1.93
N TYR A 54 2.64 -16.17 -1.36
CA TYR A 54 1.23 -16.24 -1.01
C TYR A 54 1.04 -16.94 0.35
N PRO A 55 1.48 -16.34 1.47
CA PRO A 55 1.25 -16.91 2.79
C PRO A 55 -0.25 -17.00 3.07
N ASP A 56 -0.68 -18.09 3.71
CA ASP A 56 -2.10 -18.34 4.04
C ASP A 56 -2.68 -17.35 5.02
N ASP A 57 -1.80 -16.80 5.87
CA ASP A 57 -2.20 -15.96 6.97
C ASP A 57 -2.00 -14.49 6.62
N VAL A 58 -3.07 -13.85 6.15
CA VAL A 58 -3.16 -12.39 5.95
C VAL A 58 -2.94 -11.58 7.23
N THR A 59 -2.78 -12.24 8.39
CA THR A 59 -2.45 -11.59 9.67
C THR A 59 -0.98 -11.70 10.08
N ASN A 60 -0.20 -12.62 9.50
CA ASN A 60 1.24 -12.66 9.68
C ASN A 60 1.92 -11.81 8.61
N ILE A 61 2.94 -11.06 9.04
CA ILE A 61 3.78 -10.25 8.16
C ILE A 61 4.44 -11.24 7.19
N ASN A 62 4.35 -10.97 5.88
CA ASN A 62 5.05 -11.74 4.86
C ASN A 62 6.56 -11.50 5.01
N ASP A 63 7.21 -12.24 5.92
CA ASP A 63 8.63 -12.12 6.24
C ASP A 63 9.37 -13.47 6.09
N PRO A 64 10.68 -13.43 5.80
CA PRO A 64 11.50 -14.63 5.62
C PRO A 64 11.46 -15.60 6.81
N GLU A 65 11.33 -15.09 8.04
CA GLU A 65 11.32 -15.90 9.26
C GLU A 65 10.03 -16.73 9.36
N SER A 66 8.89 -16.17 8.95
CA SER A 66 7.60 -16.87 8.95
C SER A 66 7.58 -18.05 7.96
N VAL A 67 8.21 -17.92 6.79
CA VAL A 67 8.32 -19.04 5.82
C VAL A 67 9.15 -20.20 6.38
N VAL A 68 10.28 -19.90 7.02
CA VAL A 68 11.11 -20.94 7.66
C VAL A 68 10.37 -21.60 8.82
N HIS A 69 9.63 -20.82 9.61
CA HIS A 69 8.80 -21.35 10.69
C HIS A 69 7.69 -22.26 10.16
N GLU A 70 6.99 -21.86 9.10
CA GLU A 70 5.90 -22.64 8.49
C GLU A 70 6.39 -23.97 7.92
N VAL A 71 7.53 -23.97 7.22
CA VAL A 71 8.17 -25.21 6.74
C VAL A 71 8.58 -26.11 7.91
N SER A 72 9.11 -25.55 9.00
CA SER A 72 9.49 -26.30 10.20
C SER A 72 8.28 -26.92 10.90
N ASP A 73 7.26 -26.11 11.18
CA ASP A 73 6.04 -26.51 11.88
C ASP A 73 5.27 -27.58 11.11
N TRP A 74 5.25 -27.50 9.77
CA TRP A 74 4.61 -28.51 8.95
C TRP A 74 5.31 -29.86 9.08
N HIS A 75 6.64 -29.93 9.04
CA HIS A 75 7.39 -31.17 9.22
C HIS A 75 7.23 -31.75 10.62
N ASP A 76 7.22 -30.89 11.65
CA ASP A 76 7.00 -31.30 13.04
C ASP A 76 5.60 -31.93 13.22
N ARG A 77 4.57 -31.38 12.57
CA ARG A 77 3.22 -31.96 12.54
C ARG A 77 3.15 -33.30 11.80
N GLN A 78 4.06 -33.55 10.85
CA GLN A 78 4.21 -34.84 10.16
C GLN A 78 5.14 -35.81 10.92
N GLY A 79 5.65 -35.43 12.11
CA GLY A 79 6.56 -36.26 12.90
C GLY A 79 7.97 -36.39 12.32
N MET A 80 8.36 -35.50 11.41
CA MET A 80 9.67 -35.47 10.76
C MET A 80 10.48 -34.27 11.24
N THR A 81 11.82 -34.39 11.27
CA THR A 81 12.69 -33.24 11.55
C THR A 81 12.97 -32.50 10.25
N ALA A 82 12.70 -31.18 10.23
CA ALA A 82 12.88 -30.37 9.03
C ALA A 82 14.35 -30.19 8.62
N PHE A 83 15.24 -29.94 9.59
CA PHE A 83 16.62 -29.47 9.34
C PHE A 83 17.70 -30.38 9.94
N LYS A 84 18.87 -30.37 9.31
CA LYS A 84 20.12 -30.98 9.79
C LYS A 84 20.47 -30.46 11.17
N GLN A 85 20.62 -31.38 12.12
CA GLN A 85 21.16 -31.06 13.43
C GLN A 85 22.70 -31.00 13.32
N VAL A 86 23.28 -29.82 13.55
CA VAL A 86 24.74 -29.72 13.70
C VAL A 86 25.11 -30.42 15.01
N PRO A 87 26.07 -31.36 15.02
CA PRO A 87 26.67 -31.82 16.26
C PRO A 87 27.54 -30.68 16.79
N VAL A 88 26.93 -29.76 17.51
CA VAL A 88 27.63 -28.66 18.17
C VAL A 88 28.28 -29.24 19.43
N SER A 89 29.58 -29.54 19.35
CA SER A 89 30.49 -29.55 20.51
C SER A 89 30.88 -28.12 20.89
N VAL A 90 29.86 -27.36 21.27
CA VAL A 90 29.89 -26.26 22.21
C VAL A 90 28.83 -26.69 23.23
N PRO A 91 28.98 -26.45 24.55
CA PRO A 91 27.86 -26.71 25.45
C PRO A 91 26.70 -25.89 24.90
N ALA A 92 25.70 -26.55 24.30
CA ALA A 92 24.44 -25.91 23.99
C ALA A 92 24.03 -25.19 25.27
N PRO A 93 23.51 -23.94 25.23
CA PRO A 93 22.83 -23.42 26.41
C PRO A 93 21.83 -24.50 26.79
N SER A 94 22.09 -25.16 27.91
CA SER A 94 21.35 -26.35 28.30
C SER A 94 19.89 -25.93 28.27
N LYS A 95 19.10 -26.49 27.32
CA LYS A 95 17.64 -26.29 27.33
C LYS A 95 17.26 -26.49 28.79
N PRO A 96 16.58 -25.53 29.44
CA PRO A 96 16.36 -25.66 30.86
C PRO A 96 15.67 -27.00 31.11
N ASN A 97 16.41 -27.95 31.70
CA ASN A 97 16.00 -29.36 31.66
C ASN A 97 14.88 -29.63 32.67
N THR A 98 14.58 -28.64 33.53
CA THR A 98 13.48 -28.68 34.49
C THR A 98 12.33 -27.76 34.06
N PRO A 99 11.07 -28.11 34.41
CA PRO A 99 9.93 -27.23 34.22
C PRO A 99 10.11 -25.82 34.83
N VAL A 100 10.70 -25.72 36.02
CA VAL A 100 11.03 -24.44 36.69
C VAL A 100 11.94 -23.59 35.82
N ALA A 101 13.04 -24.15 35.34
CA ALA A 101 14.01 -23.39 34.57
C ALA A 101 13.43 -22.96 33.20
N ARG A 102 12.52 -23.74 32.60
CA ARG A 102 11.81 -23.36 31.36
C ARG A 102 10.84 -22.21 31.61
N SER A 103 10.10 -22.28 32.71
CA SER A 103 9.17 -21.22 33.08
C SER A 103 9.91 -19.93 33.43
N LEU A 104 11.01 -20.01 34.17
CA LEU A 104 11.87 -18.87 34.47
C LEU A 104 12.41 -18.22 33.19
N ALA A 105 12.96 -19.02 32.26
CA ALA A 105 13.45 -18.50 30.98
C ALA A 105 12.33 -17.84 30.15
N LYS A 106 11.12 -18.42 30.14
CA LYS A 106 9.94 -17.84 29.47
C LYS A 106 9.56 -16.49 30.10
N VAL A 107 9.51 -16.39 31.42
CA VAL A 107 9.19 -15.15 32.15
C VAL A 107 10.25 -14.08 31.90
N GLN A 108 11.54 -14.45 31.90
CA GLN A 108 12.65 -13.55 31.58
C GLN A 108 12.59 -13.04 30.14
N LYS A 109 12.27 -13.91 29.17
CA LYS A 109 12.07 -13.51 27.77
C LYS A 109 10.93 -12.50 27.65
N ILE A 110 9.78 -12.79 28.26
CA ILE A 110 8.62 -11.89 28.26
C ILE A 110 8.98 -10.54 28.89
N ALA A 111 9.74 -10.53 30.00
CA ALA A 111 10.22 -9.30 30.62
C ALA A 111 11.08 -8.46 29.66
N ALA A 112 11.99 -9.12 28.94
CA ALA A 112 12.85 -8.47 27.95
C ALA A 112 12.03 -7.91 26.77
N ASP A 113 11.11 -8.70 26.21
CA ASP A 113 10.25 -8.30 25.08
C ASP A 113 9.37 -7.10 25.45
N VAL A 114 8.80 -7.10 26.66
CA VAL A 114 8.05 -5.97 27.23
C VAL A 114 8.95 -4.74 27.37
N ALA A 115 10.15 -4.87 27.94
CA ALA A 115 11.07 -3.74 28.12
C ALA A 115 11.56 -3.14 26.79
N ILE A 116 11.89 -3.98 25.80
CA ILE A 116 12.30 -3.57 24.45
C ILE A 116 11.15 -2.80 23.78
N SER A 117 9.94 -3.37 23.83
CA SER A 117 8.76 -2.76 23.20
C SER A 117 8.36 -1.44 23.87
N GLU A 118 8.46 -1.34 25.20
CA GLU A 118 8.26 -0.08 25.91
C GLU A 118 9.25 0.99 25.45
N ARG A 119 10.55 0.66 25.36
CA ARG A 119 11.57 1.62 24.91
C ARG A 119 11.35 2.06 23.47
N ALA A 120 10.93 1.14 22.61
CA ALA A 120 10.58 1.45 21.22
C ALA A 120 9.42 2.44 21.15
N ILE A 121 8.33 2.21 21.91
CA ILE A 121 7.18 3.13 21.97
C ILE A 121 7.61 4.52 22.44
N GLU A 122 8.35 4.63 23.54
CA GLU A 122 8.77 5.93 24.07
C GLU A 122 9.61 6.69 23.03
N THR A 123 10.57 6.01 22.40
CA THR A 123 11.41 6.61 21.34
C THR A 123 10.57 7.11 20.16
N THR A 124 9.57 6.33 19.74
CA THR A 124 8.68 6.74 18.64
C THR A 124 7.73 7.86 19.06
N PHE A 125 7.23 7.89 20.30
CA PHE A 125 6.41 8.98 20.81
C PHE A 125 7.20 10.29 20.94
N ASP A 126 8.46 10.23 21.35
CA ASP A 126 9.32 11.42 21.42
C ASP A 126 9.57 11.98 20.01
N ARG A 127 9.80 11.11 19.02
CA ARG A 127 9.83 11.51 17.59
C ARG A 127 8.51 12.11 17.13
N PHE A 128 7.38 11.53 17.54
CA PHE A 128 6.06 12.01 17.14
C PHE A 128 5.80 13.41 17.68
N GLU A 129 6.16 13.65 18.95
CA GLU A 129 6.10 14.95 19.59
C GLU A 129 7.01 15.98 18.91
N GLN A 130 8.23 15.59 18.53
CA GLN A 130 9.13 16.46 17.75
C GLN A 130 8.53 16.82 16.37
N GLY A 131 7.92 15.85 15.68
CA GLY A 131 7.24 16.10 14.40
C GLY A 131 6.07 17.08 14.54
N ILE A 132 5.28 16.96 15.63
CA ILE A 132 4.20 17.90 15.97
C ILE A 132 4.77 19.30 16.17
N GLN A 133 5.84 19.45 16.96
CA GLN A 133 6.50 20.73 17.22
C GLN A 133 7.06 21.37 15.95
N GLN A 134 7.68 20.57 15.07
CA GLN A 134 8.23 21.02 13.80
C GLN A 134 7.14 21.60 12.88
N LEU A 135 6.01 20.89 12.70
CA LEU A 135 4.91 21.38 11.87
C LEU A 135 4.22 22.61 12.50
N HIS A 136 4.08 22.63 13.83
CA HIS A 136 3.52 23.77 14.55
C HIS A 136 4.37 25.04 14.38
N GLY A 137 5.70 24.94 14.53
CA GLY A 137 6.61 26.08 14.41
C GLY A 137 6.63 26.75 13.02
N GLN A 138 6.22 26.03 11.97
CA GLN A 138 6.13 26.59 10.61
C GLN A 138 4.81 27.27 10.28
N SER A 139 3.79 27.16 11.14
CA SER A 139 2.45 27.70 10.87
C SER A 139 2.36 29.23 10.88
N GLY A 140 3.47 29.96 11.10
CA GLY A 140 3.53 31.43 11.23
C GLY A 140 4.35 32.20 10.19
N GLY A 141 4.95 31.54 9.17
CA GLY A 141 5.80 32.18 8.15
C GLY A 141 5.24 32.14 6.72
N THR A 142 5.95 32.74 5.76
CA THR A 142 5.66 32.60 4.32
C THR A 142 5.71 31.11 3.93
N THR A 143 4.61 30.59 3.39
CA THR A 143 4.44 29.16 3.10
C THR A 143 5.29 28.72 1.91
N ASP A 144 6.40 28.04 2.16
CA ASP A 144 7.12 27.29 1.14
C ASP A 144 6.43 25.93 0.93
N ILE A 145 5.85 25.71 -0.26
CA ILE A 145 5.00 24.57 -0.60
C ILE A 145 5.75 23.23 -0.42
N PRO A 146 6.93 23.00 -1.04
CA PRO A 146 7.74 21.80 -0.82
C PRO A 146 8.07 21.50 0.64
N VAL A 147 8.35 22.53 1.44
CA VAL A 147 8.68 22.37 2.87
C VAL A 147 7.46 21.92 3.66
N LEU A 148 6.29 22.52 3.38
CA LEU A 148 5.03 22.14 4.02
C LEU A 148 4.62 20.71 3.66
N GLU A 149 4.75 20.31 2.40
CA GLU A 149 4.50 18.94 1.93
C GLU A 149 5.38 17.93 2.66
N THR A 150 6.69 18.21 2.72
CA THR A 150 7.68 17.35 3.38
C THR A 150 7.32 17.15 4.86
N ASN A 151 6.91 18.21 5.56
CA ASN A 151 6.55 18.12 6.97
C ASN A 151 5.23 17.39 7.21
N ILE A 152 4.23 17.55 6.34
CA ILE A 152 2.99 16.77 6.39
C ILE A 152 3.32 15.28 6.26
N VAL A 153 4.09 14.90 5.24
CA VAL A 153 4.48 13.50 4.98
C VAL A 153 5.29 12.94 6.15
N ALA A 154 6.25 13.70 6.67
CA ALA A 154 7.08 13.29 7.81
C ALA A 154 6.23 13.02 9.06
N LEU A 155 5.29 13.91 9.39
CA LEU A 155 4.43 13.73 10.56
C LEU A 155 3.49 12.52 10.41
N GLU A 156 2.91 12.32 9.22
CA GLU A 156 2.08 11.15 8.93
C GLU A 156 2.87 9.83 8.98
N HIS A 157 4.14 9.85 8.59
CA HIS A 157 5.04 8.69 8.68
C HIS A 157 5.30 8.32 10.15
N VAL A 158 5.67 9.29 10.99
CA VAL A 158 5.92 9.02 12.41
C VAL A 158 4.63 8.59 13.14
N GLN A 159 3.47 9.15 12.75
CA GLN A 159 2.17 8.68 13.25
C GLN A 159 1.93 7.19 12.92
N HIS A 160 2.31 6.74 11.72
CA HIS A 160 2.18 5.34 11.32
C HIS A 160 3.14 4.43 12.11
N GLU A 161 4.38 4.86 12.34
CA GLU A 161 5.31 4.12 13.20
C GLU A 161 4.79 4.03 14.64
N ALA A 162 4.21 5.11 15.17
CA ALA A 162 3.67 5.15 16.54
C ALA A 162 2.57 4.12 16.74
N ILE A 163 1.59 4.05 15.83
CA ILE A 163 0.54 3.01 15.93
C ILE A 163 1.11 1.61 15.75
N THR A 164 2.12 1.43 14.89
CA THR A 164 2.77 0.13 14.69
C THR A 164 3.48 -0.33 15.96
N ALA A 165 4.18 0.57 16.66
CA ALA A 165 4.82 0.28 17.93
C ALA A 165 3.79 -0.07 19.03
N VAL A 166 2.69 0.69 19.11
CA VAL A 166 1.60 0.40 20.06
C VAL A 166 0.97 -0.97 19.81
N ARG A 167 0.67 -1.32 18.54
CA ARG A 167 0.11 -2.63 18.18
C ARG A 167 1.06 -3.79 18.52
N LYS A 168 2.37 -3.61 18.29
CA LYS A 168 3.39 -4.59 18.69
C LYS A 168 3.45 -4.80 20.21
N PHE A 169 3.22 -3.76 20.99
CA PHE A 169 3.14 -3.90 22.44
C PHE A 169 1.84 -4.59 22.87
N GLU A 170 0.71 -4.23 22.25
CA GLU A 170 -0.60 -4.86 22.49
C GLU A 170 -0.59 -6.37 22.20
N SER A 171 0.15 -6.82 21.18
CA SER A 171 0.23 -8.25 20.83
C SER A 171 0.91 -9.10 21.92
N LEU A 172 1.68 -8.50 22.83
CA LEU A 172 2.28 -9.20 23.97
C LEU A 172 1.25 -9.64 25.02
N LYS A 173 0.02 -9.11 24.98
CA LYS A 173 -1.03 -9.37 25.98
C LYS A 173 -1.23 -10.86 26.27
N MET A 174 -1.48 -11.65 25.22
CA MET A 174 -1.75 -13.08 25.35
C MET A 174 -0.55 -13.84 25.91
N MET A 175 0.68 -13.48 25.51
CA MET A 175 1.88 -14.13 26.02
C MET A 175 2.07 -13.90 27.52
N VAL A 176 1.83 -12.67 27.98
CA VAL A 176 1.88 -12.31 29.41
C VAL A 176 0.79 -13.06 30.19
N GLU A 177 -0.44 -13.08 29.70
CA GLU A 177 -1.58 -13.77 30.33
C GLU A 177 -1.35 -15.28 30.43
N PHE A 178 -0.87 -15.92 29.36
CA PHE A 178 -0.58 -17.35 29.37
C PHE A 178 0.55 -17.71 30.31
N ALA A 179 1.66 -16.94 30.31
CA ALA A 179 2.77 -17.19 31.22
C ALA A 179 2.36 -17.05 32.69
N LYS A 180 1.48 -16.07 33.00
CA LYS A 180 0.91 -15.95 34.34
C LYS A 180 0.07 -17.17 34.72
N ASN A 181 -0.86 -17.56 33.87
CA ASN A 181 -1.73 -18.71 34.12
C ASN A 181 -0.92 -20.01 34.27
N ASP A 182 0.11 -20.19 33.44
CA ASP A 182 1.07 -21.30 33.55
C ASP A 182 1.79 -21.29 34.90
N ALA A 183 2.35 -20.17 35.31
CA ALA A 183 3.06 -20.05 36.59
C ALA A 183 2.15 -20.32 37.79
N GLN A 184 0.93 -19.79 37.77
CA GLN A 184 -0.08 -20.00 38.82
C GLN A 184 -0.52 -21.47 38.90
N ARG A 185 -0.78 -22.13 37.76
CA ARG A 185 -1.11 -23.55 37.73
C ARG A 185 0.04 -24.40 38.27
N ASN A 186 1.27 -24.17 37.82
CA ASN A 186 2.43 -24.94 38.27
C ASN A 186 2.68 -24.73 39.76
N LEU A 187 2.52 -23.51 40.29
CA LEU A 187 2.60 -23.24 41.73
C LEU A 187 1.54 -24.03 42.53
N ALA A 188 0.30 -24.11 42.03
CA ALA A 188 -0.77 -24.85 42.70
C ALA A 188 -0.53 -26.36 42.77
N TYR A 189 0.15 -26.94 41.77
CA TYR A 189 0.46 -28.37 41.70
C TYR A 189 1.89 -28.73 42.13
N ALA A 190 2.70 -27.75 42.53
CA ALA A 190 4.10 -27.95 42.92
C ALA A 190 4.18 -28.74 44.24
N ARG A 191 4.73 -29.97 44.17
CA ARG A 191 5.02 -30.81 45.35
C ARG A 191 6.43 -30.55 45.93
N SER A 192 7.36 -30.15 45.07
CA SER A 192 8.73 -29.70 45.37
C SER A 192 8.98 -28.36 44.67
N GLU A 193 10.07 -27.66 45.00
CA GLU A 193 10.44 -26.39 44.32
C GLU A 193 9.40 -25.25 44.49
N GLN A 194 8.54 -25.35 45.51
CA GLN A 194 7.45 -24.39 45.74
C GLN A 194 7.93 -22.94 45.86
N ALA A 195 9.08 -22.71 46.50
CA ALA A 195 9.67 -21.38 46.61
C ALA A 195 10.09 -20.78 45.25
N GLN A 196 10.59 -21.62 44.33
CA GLN A 196 10.97 -21.18 42.99
C GLN A 196 9.74 -20.89 42.13
N TRP A 197 8.69 -21.73 42.23
CA TRP A 197 7.42 -21.45 41.57
C TRP A 197 6.72 -20.21 42.13
N GLN A 198 6.85 -19.95 43.44
CA GLN A 198 6.34 -18.75 44.09
C GLN A 198 7.04 -17.50 43.54
N ASP A 199 8.37 -17.53 43.42
CA ASP A 199 9.18 -16.44 42.84
C ASP A 199 8.81 -16.19 41.37
N ILE A 200 8.75 -17.23 40.54
CA ILE A 200 8.32 -17.12 39.13
C ILE A 200 6.92 -16.50 39.03
N ALA A 201 5.96 -16.95 39.86
CA ALA A 201 4.61 -16.41 39.90
C ALA A 201 4.60 -14.92 40.32
N GLN A 202 5.42 -14.53 41.29
CA GLN A 202 5.58 -13.13 41.70
C GLN A 202 6.16 -12.28 40.57
N GLN A 203 7.20 -12.75 39.89
CA GLN A 203 7.83 -12.04 38.77
C GLN A 203 6.84 -11.80 37.61
N ILE A 204 6.12 -12.83 37.17
CA ILE A 204 5.16 -12.66 36.06
C ILE A 204 3.95 -11.82 36.45
N ASN A 205 3.51 -11.86 37.71
CA ASN A 205 2.46 -10.96 38.21
C ASN A 205 2.93 -9.50 38.18
N ALA A 206 4.16 -9.21 38.62
CA ALA A 206 4.74 -7.87 38.56
C ALA A 206 4.86 -7.37 37.11
N ILE A 207 5.31 -8.23 36.20
CA ILE A 207 5.37 -7.94 34.75
C ILE A 207 3.96 -7.63 34.21
N GLN A 208 2.95 -8.42 34.57
CA GLN A 208 1.57 -8.18 34.13
C GLN A 208 1.04 -6.83 34.63
N VAL A 209 1.22 -6.52 35.91
CA VAL A 209 0.77 -5.24 36.49
C VAL A 209 1.44 -4.06 35.77
N ARG A 210 2.76 -4.15 35.55
CA ARG A 210 3.52 -3.14 34.79
C ARG A 210 3.00 -3.03 33.36
N TYR A 211 2.81 -4.15 32.67
CA TYR A 211 2.31 -4.21 31.30
C TYR A 211 0.94 -3.52 31.17
N ILE A 212 -0.03 -3.85 32.03
CA ILE A 212 -1.37 -3.25 32.01
C ILE A 212 -1.30 -1.74 32.26
N GLY A 213 -0.50 -1.31 33.26
CA GLY A 213 -0.32 0.11 33.57
C GLY A 213 0.32 0.88 32.41
N ARG A 214 1.37 0.32 31.79
CA ARG A 214 2.05 0.92 30.64
C ARG A 214 1.16 0.95 29.41
N LEU A 215 0.38 -0.10 29.16
CA LEU A 215 -0.57 -0.13 28.05
C LEU A 215 -1.60 0.99 28.16
N ALA A 216 -2.18 1.19 29.34
CA ALA A 216 -3.13 2.28 29.58
C ALA A 216 -2.47 3.66 29.39
N ALA A 217 -1.26 3.86 29.92
CA ALA A 217 -0.52 5.11 29.77
C ALA A 217 -0.16 5.39 28.30
N PHE A 218 0.29 4.39 27.55
CA PHE A 218 0.60 4.53 26.12
C PHE A 218 -0.65 4.80 25.28
N ALA A 219 -1.77 4.15 25.57
CA ALA A 219 -3.03 4.45 24.89
C ALA A 219 -3.47 5.91 25.10
N GLN A 220 -3.33 6.44 26.31
CA GLN A 220 -3.62 7.85 26.62
C GLN A 220 -2.66 8.81 25.91
N ARG A 221 -1.34 8.57 25.98
CA ARG A 221 -0.32 9.42 25.32
C ARG A 221 -0.47 9.39 23.80
N HIS A 222 -0.70 8.21 23.20
CA HIS A 222 -0.93 8.08 21.77
C HIS A 222 -2.14 8.88 21.31
N ARG A 223 -3.27 8.79 22.03
CA ARG A 223 -4.48 9.55 21.69
C ARG A 223 -4.25 11.06 21.77
N PHE A 224 -3.59 11.53 22.83
CA PHE A 224 -3.25 12.94 22.99
C PHE A 224 -2.36 13.48 21.86
N LEU A 225 -1.31 12.75 21.49
CA LEU A 225 -0.43 13.13 20.38
C LEU A 225 -1.17 13.08 19.04
N HIS A 226 -2.00 12.05 18.84
CA HIS A 226 -2.80 11.91 17.63
C HIS A 226 -3.78 13.07 17.43
N ASP A 227 -4.53 13.44 18.46
CA ASP A 227 -5.52 14.52 18.38
C ASP A 227 -4.85 15.87 18.04
N GLN A 228 -3.67 16.14 18.60
CA GLN A 228 -2.85 17.31 18.25
C GLN A 228 -2.35 17.26 16.80
N ALA A 229 -1.76 16.13 16.40
CA ALA A 229 -1.25 15.95 15.05
C ALA A 229 -2.36 16.10 14.00
N GLU A 230 -3.54 15.52 14.25
CA GLU A 230 -4.69 15.60 13.36
C GLU A 230 -5.15 17.05 13.14
N GLY A 231 -5.24 17.83 14.22
CA GLY A 231 -5.57 19.26 14.14
C GLY A 231 -4.57 20.04 13.29
N LEU A 232 -3.27 19.82 13.50
CA LEU A 232 -2.22 20.47 12.71
C LEU A 232 -2.20 20.02 11.26
N LEU A 233 -2.39 18.73 10.98
CA LEU A 233 -2.43 18.19 9.62
C LEU A 233 -3.61 18.76 8.82
N ILE A 234 -4.78 18.93 9.45
CA ILE A 234 -5.92 19.58 8.82
C ILE A 234 -5.61 21.05 8.49
N GLN A 235 -4.97 21.78 9.41
CA GLN A 235 -4.58 23.17 9.18
C GLN A 235 -3.52 23.28 8.07
N ALA A 236 -2.49 22.45 8.11
CA ALA A 236 -1.43 22.39 7.12
C ALA A 236 -1.97 22.03 5.73
N GLN A 237 -2.90 21.08 5.64
CA GLN A 237 -3.56 20.74 4.38
C GLN A 237 -4.33 21.95 3.81
N LYS A 238 -5.07 22.69 4.64
CA LYS A 238 -5.76 23.92 4.21
C LYS A 238 -4.79 24.99 3.73
N GLN A 239 -3.67 25.18 4.42
CA GLN A 239 -2.61 26.10 4.01
C GLN A 239 -1.99 25.69 2.68
N LEU A 240 -1.72 24.40 2.48
CA LEU A 240 -1.20 23.84 1.23
C LEU A 240 -2.19 24.06 0.07
N MET A 241 -3.48 23.88 0.31
CA MET A 241 -4.55 24.21 -0.64
C MET A 241 -4.58 25.68 -1.02
N GLY A 242 -4.48 26.58 -0.03
CA GLY A 242 -4.41 28.01 -0.29
C GLY A 242 -3.17 28.39 -1.08
N ALA A 243 -1.98 27.93 -0.66
CA ALA A 243 -0.70 28.27 -1.28
C ALA A 243 -0.63 27.82 -2.74
N ARG A 244 -1.00 26.58 -3.05
CA ARG A 244 -1.01 26.07 -4.44
C ARG A 244 -2.02 26.83 -5.32
N SER A 245 -3.18 27.20 -4.78
CA SER A 245 -4.16 28.00 -5.54
C SER A 245 -3.66 29.41 -5.90
N LEU A 246 -2.83 30.01 -5.03
CA LEU A 246 -2.24 31.34 -5.25
C LEU A 246 -1.04 31.29 -6.20
N ALA A 247 -0.27 30.21 -6.17
CA ALA A 247 0.99 30.11 -6.89
C ALA A 247 0.80 29.97 -8.42
N GLN A 248 -0.37 29.54 -8.91
CA GLN A 248 -0.66 29.31 -10.35
C GLN A 248 0.48 28.57 -11.08
N VAL A 249 1.17 27.66 -10.39
CA VAL A 249 2.31 26.94 -10.96
C VAL A 249 1.75 25.83 -11.85
N GLY A 250 2.30 25.68 -13.05
CA GLY A 250 1.99 24.53 -13.91
C GLY A 250 2.37 23.24 -13.19
N SER A 251 1.39 22.38 -12.92
CA SER A 251 1.62 21.11 -12.24
C SER A 251 2.27 20.11 -13.18
N VAL A 252 3.20 19.32 -12.65
CA VAL A 252 3.89 18.28 -13.42
C VAL A 252 3.55 16.92 -12.82
N ILE A 253 2.87 16.09 -13.61
CA ILE A 253 2.59 14.69 -13.30
C ILE A 253 3.72 13.83 -13.86
N THR A 254 4.29 12.96 -13.04
CA THR A 254 5.36 12.05 -13.46
C THR A 254 4.94 10.60 -13.31
N ALA A 255 5.13 9.78 -14.35
CA ALA A 255 4.84 8.35 -14.31
C ALA A 255 5.80 7.54 -15.19
N SER A 256 5.83 6.23 -15.01
CA SER A 256 6.67 5.31 -15.78
C SER A 256 5.82 4.54 -16.80
N LEU A 257 6.26 4.52 -18.06
CA LEU A 257 5.60 3.72 -19.10
C LEU A 257 5.89 2.22 -18.98
N ALA A 258 6.76 1.77 -18.08
CA ALA A 258 7.12 0.35 -17.96
C ALA A 258 5.89 -0.57 -17.82
N SER A 259 4.86 -0.10 -17.11
CA SER A 259 3.61 -0.85 -16.87
C SER A 259 2.37 -0.19 -17.46
N VAL A 260 2.38 1.13 -17.68
CA VAL A 260 1.19 1.93 -18.07
C VAL A 260 0.61 1.52 -19.43
N HIS A 261 1.44 1.10 -20.38
CA HIS A 261 0.97 0.61 -21.69
C HIS A 261 0.33 -0.79 -21.62
N LYS A 262 0.43 -1.50 -20.49
CA LYS A 262 -0.15 -2.84 -20.28
C LYS A 262 -1.24 -2.87 -19.22
N ARG A 263 -1.24 -1.91 -18.30
CA ARG A 263 -2.09 -1.89 -17.11
C ARG A 263 -2.44 -0.45 -16.73
N PRO A 264 -3.63 -0.23 -16.17
CA PRO A 264 -4.01 1.10 -15.73
C PRO A 264 -3.19 1.53 -14.51
N ASP A 265 -2.98 2.84 -14.37
CA ASP A 265 -2.28 3.44 -13.23
C ASP A 265 -2.88 4.78 -12.82
N VAL A 266 -2.69 5.13 -11.54
CA VAL A 266 -3.02 6.45 -11.00
C VAL A 266 -1.81 7.36 -11.22
N LEU A 267 -2.03 8.48 -11.90
CA LEU A 267 -0.99 9.46 -12.18
C LEU A 267 -1.00 10.54 -11.09
N LEU A 268 0.15 10.81 -10.47
CA LEU A 268 0.28 11.81 -9.39
C LEU A 268 1.37 12.84 -9.73
N GLU A 269 1.27 14.03 -9.13
CA GLU A 269 2.23 15.13 -9.32
C GLU A 269 3.65 14.73 -8.82
N SER A 270 3.74 14.25 -7.59
CA SER A 270 5.03 14.00 -6.92
C SER A 270 5.63 12.59 -7.15
N GLY A 271 5.35 11.94 -8.28
CA GLY A 271 5.91 10.61 -8.63
C GLY A 271 4.88 9.48 -8.67
N PRO A 272 5.33 8.20 -8.76
CA PRO A 272 4.46 7.06 -9.01
C PRO A 272 3.43 6.82 -7.89
N SER A 273 2.29 6.24 -8.25
CA SER A 273 1.22 5.87 -7.31
C SER A 273 1.65 4.88 -6.24
N GLY A 274 2.60 3.99 -6.59
CA GLY A 274 2.97 2.84 -5.77
C GLY A 274 1.89 1.75 -5.73
N LEU A 275 0.99 1.70 -6.73
CA LEU A 275 0.06 0.59 -6.89
C LEU A 275 0.80 -0.73 -7.07
N LEU A 276 0.29 -1.79 -6.41
CA LEU A 276 0.81 -3.14 -6.59
C LEU A 276 0.42 -3.70 -7.95
N SER A 277 1.27 -4.57 -8.50
CA SER A 277 0.96 -5.30 -9.74
C SER A 277 -0.39 -6.02 -9.67
N SER A 278 -0.74 -6.63 -8.53
CA SER A 278 -2.04 -7.29 -8.32
C SER A 278 -3.20 -6.30 -8.39
N GLN A 279 -3.07 -5.13 -7.76
CA GLN A 279 -4.09 -4.08 -7.77
C GLN A 279 -4.32 -3.53 -9.17
N GLN A 280 -3.26 -3.32 -9.95
CA GLN A 280 -3.37 -2.90 -11.35
C GLN A 280 -4.07 -3.96 -12.21
N ILE A 281 -3.81 -5.25 -11.97
CA ILE A 281 -4.49 -6.36 -12.66
C ILE A 281 -5.98 -6.40 -12.30
N ASP A 282 -6.32 -6.26 -11.02
CA ASP A 282 -7.71 -6.31 -10.58
C ASP A 282 -8.51 -5.11 -11.10
N TRP A 283 -7.88 -3.93 -11.17
CA TRP A 283 -8.47 -2.77 -11.82
C TRP A 283 -8.69 -3.00 -13.32
N LEU A 284 -7.70 -3.55 -14.04
CA LEU A 284 -7.86 -3.89 -15.46
C LEU A 284 -9.01 -4.89 -15.70
N LYS A 285 -9.15 -5.91 -14.84
CA LYS A 285 -10.27 -6.86 -14.91
C LYS A 285 -11.61 -6.15 -14.71
N ALA A 286 -11.70 -5.23 -13.75
CA ALA A 286 -12.90 -4.43 -13.52
C ALA A 286 -13.28 -3.60 -14.75
N ILE A 287 -12.30 -2.93 -15.38
CA ILE A 287 -12.50 -2.17 -16.63
C ILE A 287 -13.05 -3.08 -17.72
N ARG A 288 -12.40 -4.21 -17.99
CA ARG A 288 -12.82 -5.16 -19.03
C ARG A 288 -14.22 -5.72 -18.78
N SER A 289 -14.55 -6.04 -17.53
CA SER A 289 -15.89 -6.51 -17.16
C SER A 289 -16.96 -5.46 -17.48
N VAL A 290 -16.70 -4.19 -17.16
CA VAL A 290 -17.64 -3.09 -17.40
C VAL A 290 -17.80 -2.79 -18.88
N VAL A 291 -16.68 -2.74 -19.61
CA VAL A 291 -16.69 -2.53 -21.07
C VAL A 291 -17.47 -3.65 -21.76
N ALA A 292 -17.29 -4.91 -21.35
CA ALA A 292 -18.03 -6.04 -21.90
C ALA A 292 -19.54 -5.93 -21.62
N GLU A 293 -19.93 -5.62 -20.37
CA GLU A 293 -21.34 -5.47 -19.97
C GLU A 293 -22.03 -4.33 -20.73
N PHE A 294 -21.42 -3.14 -20.81
CA PHE A 294 -22.01 -2.03 -21.55
C PHE A 294 -22.03 -2.29 -23.07
N THR A 295 -21.00 -2.94 -23.61
CA THR A 295 -20.99 -3.31 -25.05
C THR A 295 -22.15 -4.25 -25.34
N TRP A 296 -22.36 -5.28 -24.52
CA TRP A 296 -23.48 -6.22 -24.65
C TRP A 296 -24.82 -5.48 -24.63
N ARG A 297 -25.05 -4.62 -23.63
CA ARG A 297 -26.29 -3.81 -23.52
C ARG A 297 -26.52 -2.91 -24.73
N ASN A 298 -25.48 -2.19 -25.17
CA ASN A 298 -25.55 -1.30 -26.33
C ASN A 298 -25.93 -2.05 -27.62
N THR A 299 -25.50 -3.31 -27.75
CA THR A 299 -25.83 -4.15 -28.91
C THR A 299 -27.19 -4.87 -28.79
N CYS A 300 -27.70 -5.10 -27.58
CA CYS A 300 -28.93 -5.85 -27.34
C CYS A 300 -30.22 -5.02 -27.31
N ALA A 301 -30.16 -3.70 -27.55
CA ALA A 301 -31.31 -2.79 -27.58
C ALA A 301 -32.15 -2.79 -26.28
N GLU A 302 -31.57 -3.16 -25.14
CA GLU A 302 -32.15 -2.79 -23.86
C GLU A 302 -32.13 -1.26 -23.73
N PRO A 303 -33.18 -0.61 -23.19
CA PRO A 303 -33.15 0.81 -22.93
C PRO A 303 -32.06 1.08 -21.87
N THR A 304 -30.87 1.44 -22.32
CA THR A 304 -29.88 2.09 -21.48
C THR A 304 -30.47 3.43 -21.09
N ASP A 305 -30.94 3.56 -19.85
CA ASP A 305 -30.97 4.84 -19.20
C ASP A 305 -29.56 5.42 -19.36
N GLY A 306 -29.42 6.49 -20.14
CA GLY A 306 -28.12 7.10 -20.53
C GLY A 306 -27.33 7.71 -19.37
N ASN A 307 -27.64 7.26 -18.15
CA ASN A 307 -27.13 7.74 -16.90
C ASN A 307 -26.54 6.61 -16.04
N LEU A 308 -26.17 5.45 -16.60
CA LEU A 308 -25.53 4.37 -15.85
C LEU A 308 -24.00 4.48 -15.89
N CYS A 309 -23.35 4.14 -14.79
CA CYS A 309 -21.90 3.94 -14.71
C CYS A 309 -21.56 2.75 -13.82
N ALA A 310 -20.27 2.41 -13.77
CA ALA A 310 -19.77 1.42 -12.84
C ALA A 310 -18.44 1.86 -12.22
N ALA A 311 -18.32 1.66 -10.90
CA ALA A 311 -17.10 1.93 -10.16
C ALA A 311 -16.05 0.84 -10.42
N VAL A 312 -14.92 1.22 -11.03
CA VAL A 312 -13.83 0.29 -11.40
C VAL A 312 -12.65 0.33 -10.42
N LEU A 313 -12.50 1.42 -9.68
CA LEU A 313 -11.46 1.60 -8.66
C LEU A 313 -11.96 2.49 -7.54
N ARG A 314 -11.64 2.14 -6.30
CA ARG A 314 -11.74 3.01 -5.13
C ARG A 314 -10.40 3.07 -4.42
N PHE A 315 -9.99 4.25 -3.96
CA PHE A 315 -8.76 4.41 -3.18
C PHE A 315 -8.79 5.68 -2.31
N GLU A 316 -7.86 5.76 -1.36
CA GLU A 316 -7.56 6.97 -0.59
C GLU A 316 -6.10 7.38 -0.87
N PHE A 317 -5.80 8.67 -0.82
CA PHE A 317 -4.41 9.13 -0.79
C PHE A 317 -3.75 8.78 0.55
N SER A 318 -2.54 8.24 0.46
CA SER A 318 -1.70 7.91 1.60
C SER A 318 -1.06 9.14 2.24
N SER A 319 -1.12 10.32 1.62
CA SER A 319 -0.76 11.59 2.29
C SER A 319 -1.73 12.70 1.96
N ARG A 320 -1.96 13.60 2.93
CA ARG A 320 -2.67 14.86 2.71
C ARG A 320 -1.93 15.83 1.80
N ALA A 321 -0.63 15.61 1.58
CA ALA A 321 0.14 16.36 0.59
C ALA A 321 -0.30 16.05 -0.86
N ASP A 322 -0.90 14.88 -1.10
CA ASP A 322 -1.11 14.33 -2.45
C ASP A 322 -2.46 14.77 -3.08
N THR A 323 -3.23 15.63 -2.40
CA THR A 323 -4.69 15.69 -2.60
C THR A 323 -5.20 16.73 -3.61
N GLN A 324 -4.46 17.10 -4.65
CA GLN A 324 -4.90 18.20 -5.54
C GLN A 324 -5.11 17.82 -6.99
N ILE A 325 -4.11 17.23 -7.62
CA ILE A 325 -4.16 16.87 -9.03
C ILE A 325 -3.73 15.42 -9.14
N HIS A 326 -4.63 14.62 -9.68
CA HIS A 326 -4.34 13.25 -10.05
C HIS A 326 -4.98 12.96 -11.40
N GLY A 327 -4.40 12.00 -12.10
CA GLY A 327 -4.96 11.45 -13.31
C GLY A 327 -5.13 9.94 -13.20
N HIS A 328 -5.78 9.37 -14.19
CA HIS A 328 -5.88 7.94 -14.37
C HIS A 328 -5.52 7.63 -15.80
N SER A 329 -4.73 6.59 -16.01
CA SER A 329 -4.28 6.15 -17.32
C SER A 329 -4.73 4.73 -17.58
N VAL A 330 -5.11 4.44 -18.82
CA VAL A 330 -5.39 3.09 -19.32
C VAL A 330 -5.06 3.03 -20.81
N ALA A 331 -4.54 1.92 -21.30
CA ALA A 331 -4.32 1.72 -22.73
C ALA A 331 -5.66 1.86 -23.48
N LEU A 332 -5.68 2.63 -24.59
CA LEU A 332 -6.93 2.95 -25.30
C LEU A 332 -7.64 1.69 -25.83
N VAL A 333 -6.85 0.67 -26.20
CA VAL A 333 -7.36 -0.63 -26.67
C VAL A 333 -8.32 -1.32 -25.69
N GLU A 334 -8.20 -1.02 -24.39
CA GLU A 334 -9.08 -1.58 -23.36
C GLU A 334 -10.48 -0.93 -23.35
N LEU A 335 -10.63 0.24 -23.98
CA LEU A 335 -11.89 0.97 -24.10
C LEU A 335 -12.47 0.85 -25.51
N MET A 336 -11.65 0.75 -26.54
CA MET A 336 -12.13 0.61 -27.92
C MET A 336 -11.10 -0.04 -28.85
N PRO A 337 -11.54 -0.67 -29.95
CA PRO A 337 -10.62 -1.13 -30.99
C PRO A 337 -9.81 0.01 -31.58
N LEU A 338 -8.54 -0.26 -31.90
CA LEU A 338 -7.63 0.74 -32.47
C LEU A 338 -7.64 0.74 -34.01
N GLU A 339 -8.14 -0.32 -34.65
CA GLU A 339 -8.13 -0.43 -36.11
C GLU A 339 -9.08 0.58 -36.77
N GLY A 340 -8.72 1.02 -37.97
CA GLY A 340 -9.56 1.90 -38.79
C GLY A 340 -9.43 3.40 -38.51
N GLN A 341 -8.58 3.81 -37.57
CA GLN A 341 -8.24 5.23 -37.33
C GLN A 341 -6.76 5.51 -37.56
N ASP A 342 -6.46 6.65 -38.19
CA ASP A 342 -5.09 7.17 -38.29
C ASP A 342 -4.80 8.07 -37.09
N TRP A 343 -4.37 7.44 -35.99
CA TRP A 343 -4.10 8.10 -34.73
C TRP A 343 -3.03 9.20 -34.83
N LEU A 344 -2.02 9.02 -35.69
CA LEU A 344 -0.96 10.00 -35.87
C LEU A 344 -1.48 11.26 -36.56
N SER A 345 -2.28 11.09 -37.63
CA SER A 345 -2.91 12.22 -38.31
C SER A 345 -3.89 12.95 -37.39
N LEU A 346 -4.72 12.21 -36.63
CA LEU A 346 -5.67 12.79 -35.67
C LEU A 346 -4.97 13.59 -34.56
N ALA A 347 -3.85 13.08 -34.06
CA ALA A 347 -3.03 13.77 -33.06
C ALA A 347 -2.35 15.02 -33.63
N ALA A 348 -1.83 14.95 -34.86
CA ALA A 348 -1.20 16.07 -35.54
C ALA A 348 -2.19 17.21 -35.84
N SER A 349 -3.45 16.88 -36.15
CA SER A 349 -4.53 17.86 -36.33
C SER A 349 -5.19 18.32 -35.04
N GLN A 350 -4.73 17.84 -33.87
CA GLN A 350 -5.33 18.12 -32.57
C GLN A 350 -6.85 17.83 -32.54
N SER A 351 -7.27 16.77 -33.24
CA SER A 351 -8.68 16.45 -33.43
C SER A 351 -9.35 16.01 -32.13
N GLU A 352 -10.68 16.01 -32.14
CA GLU A 352 -11.48 15.35 -31.13
C GLU A 352 -12.30 14.23 -31.79
N ILE A 353 -12.37 13.07 -31.13
CA ILE A 353 -13.07 11.90 -31.66
C ILE A 353 -14.15 11.41 -30.70
N GLU A 354 -15.17 10.74 -31.23
CA GLU A 354 -16.14 10.05 -30.39
C GLU A 354 -15.56 8.72 -29.87
N VAL A 355 -15.70 8.48 -28.57
CA VAL A 355 -15.32 7.22 -27.92
C VAL A 355 -16.57 6.55 -27.32
N PRO A 356 -16.62 5.21 -27.27
CA PRO A 356 -17.80 4.50 -26.71
C PRO A 356 -17.92 4.64 -25.20
N PHE A 357 -16.78 4.74 -24.49
CA PHE A 357 -16.72 4.79 -23.03
C PHE A 357 -15.81 5.92 -22.57
N ARG A 358 -16.19 6.57 -21.48
CA ARG A 358 -15.38 7.59 -20.80
C ARG A 358 -15.11 7.19 -19.36
N MET A 359 -13.93 7.54 -18.86
CA MET A 359 -13.54 7.32 -17.48
C MET A 359 -13.45 8.66 -16.75
N GLY A 360 -14.03 8.72 -15.56
CA GLY A 360 -13.98 9.89 -14.69
C GLY A 360 -13.74 9.47 -13.25
N ALA A 361 -13.55 10.46 -12.37
CA ALA A 361 -13.41 10.24 -10.95
C ALA A 361 -14.31 11.17 -10.15
N THR A 362 -14.72 10.70 -8.98
CA THR A 362 -15.53 11.44 -8.01
C THR A 362 -15.11 11.06 -6.60
N ILE A 363 -15.65 11.73 -5.58
CA ILE A 363 -15.50 11.33 -4.19
C ILE A 363 -16.78 10.65 -3.72
N VAL A 364 -16.62 9.50 -3.09
CA VAL A 364 -17.70 8.79 -2.40
C VAL A 364 -17.43 8.74 -0.91
N ARG A 365 -18.50 8.68 -0.12
CA ARG A 365 -18.38 8.49 1.33
C ARG A 365 -17.87 7.06 1.61
N ALA A 366 -16.90 6.98 2.51
CA ALA A 366 -16.42 5.72 3.03
C ALA A 366 -17.43 5.14 4.03
N ASN A 367 -17.49 3.82 4.15
CA ASN A 367 -18.34 3.15 5.13
C ASN A 367 -17.91 3.51 6.57
N PRO A 368 -18.77 4.17 7.37
CA PRO A 368 -18.42 4.58 8.72
C PRO A 368 -17.98 3.40 9.58
N GLY A 369 -16.94 3.60 10.38
CA GLY A 369 -16.40 2.61 11.32
C GLY A 369 -15.71 1.40 10.67
N LYS A 370 -15.52 1.37 9.34
CA LYS A 370 -14.85 0.24 8.65
C LYS A 370 -13.42 0.54 8.20
N MET A 371 -13.05 1.81 8.02
CA MET A 371 -11.76 2.19 7.44
C MET A 371 -11.05 3.20 8.33
N PHE A 372 -9.84 2.85 8.77
CA PHE A 372 -9.03 3.68 9.65
C PHE A 372 -7.58 3.72 9.20
N LYS A 373 -7.03 4.94 9.13
CA LYS A 373 -5.60 5.18 8.97
C LYS A 373 -5.05 5.65 10.32
N GLY A 374 -4.39 4.73 11.03
CA GLY A 374 -4.05 5.01 12.42
C GLY A 374 -5.31 5.03 13.29
N LEU A 375 -5.49 6.12 14.06
CA LEU A 375 -6.72 6.40 14.80
C LEU A 375 -7.72 7.27 14.00
N ARG A 376 -7.33 7.76 12.81
CA ARG A 376 -8.20 8.56 11.95
C ARG A 376 -9.13 7.67 11.15
N GLU A 377 -10.42 7.94 11.24
CA GLU A 377 -11.41 7.35 10.35
C GLU A 377 -11.29 7.94 8.93
N VAL A 378 -11.22 7.06 7.93
CA VAL A 378 -11.30 7.44 6.53
C VAL A 378 -12.76 7.65 6.19
N LYS A 379 -13.12 8.89 5.84
CA LYS A 379 -14.52 9.30 5.61
C LYS A 379 -14.90 9.38 4.13
N ALA A 380 -13.91 9.41 3.25
CA ALA A 380 -14.10 9.61 1.83
C ALA A 380 -13.03 8.85 1.05
N LEU A 381 -13.42 8.37 -0.13
CA LEU A 381 -12.57 7.69 -1.09
C LEU A 381 -12.72 8.36 -2.46
N VAL A 382 -11.65 8.34 -3.25
CA VAL A 382 -11.74 8.59 -4.68
C VAL A 382 -12.34 7.34 -5.32
N GLN A 383 -13.39 7.53 -6.13
CA GLN A 383 -13.99 6.49 -6.94
C GLN A 383 -13.79 6.83 -8.40
N VAL A 384 -13.11 5.94 -9.12
CA VAL A 384 -13.00 5.96 -10.58
C VAL A 384 -14.15 5.15 -11.15
N TYR A 385 -14.85 5.70 -12.13
CA TYR A 385 -15.96 5.05 -12.81
C TYR A 385 -15.80 5.08 -14.32
N ILE A 386 -16.45 4.13 -14.99
CA ILE A 386 -16.63 4.11 -16.44
C ILE A 386 -18.11 4.30 -16.75
N ALA A 387 -18.40 5.16 -17.72
CA ALA A 387 -19.74 5.40 -18.24
C ALA A 387 -19.73 5.31 -19.78
N PRO A 388 -20.83 4.84 -20.42
CA PRO A 388 -20.99 4.94 -21.86
C PRO A 388 -21.11 6.42 -22.27
N ALA A 389 -20.58 6.79 -23.42
CA ALA A 389 -20.63 8.17 -23.92
C ALA A 389 -22.04 8.60 -24.42
N LEU A 390 -23.04 7.73 -24.35
CA LEU A 390 -24.44 8.03 -24.67
C LEU A 390 -25.04 8.97 -23.62
N GLY A 391 -25.11 10.28 -23.92
CA GLY A 391 -25.71 11.30 -23.05
C GLY A 391 -24.72 12.29 -22.43
N ILE A 392 -23.42 12.05 -22.59
CA ILE A 392 -22.30 12.90 -22.14
C ILE A 392 -21.68 13.58 -23.37
N GLN A 393 -20.93 14.68 -23.23
CA GLN A 393 -20.09 15.21 -24.33
C GLN A 393 -19.28 14.06 -24.94
N ARG A 394 -19.48 13.79 -26.23
CA ARG A 394 -18.97 12.55 -26.86
C ARG A 394 -17.52 12.64 -27.30
N SER A 395 -17.00 13.85 -27.47
CA SER A 395 -15.69 14.08 -28.06
C SER A 395 -14.57 14.05 -27.01
N VAL A 396 -13.48 13.35 -27.34
CA VAL A 396 -12.25 13.27 -26.55
C VAL A 396 -11.08 13.80 -27.38
N ARG A 397 -10.23 14.61 -26.76
CA ARG A 397 -9.11 15.31 -27.42
C ARG A 397 -7.97 14.34 -27.71
N VAL A 398 -7.53 14.28 -28.96
CA VAL A 398 -6.38 13.47 -29.40
C VAL A 398 -5.16 14.37 -29.50
N ARG A 399 -4.06 14.01 -28.82
CA ARG A 399 -2.85 14.84 -28.72
C ARG A 399 -1.60 13.98 -28.90
N ALA A 400 -0.62 14.52 -29.63
CA ALA A 400 0.68 13.88 -29.80
C ALA A 400 1.55 14.13 -28.56
N VAL A 401 2.25 13.09 -28.09
CA VAL A 401 3.30 13.25 -27.08
C VAL A 401 4.65 13.56 -27.73
N GLN A 402 5.45 14.40 -27.08
CA GLN A 402 6.80 14.73 -27.53
C GLN A 402 7.80 13.82 -26.82
N TYR A 403 8.71 13.20 -27.56
CA TYR A 403 9.79 12.40 -26.98
C TYR A 403 11.05 13.25 -26.82
N ASP A 404 11.60 13.28 -25.60
CA ASP A 404 12.92 13.83 -25.30
C ASP A 404 13.94 12.68 -25.20
N PRO A 405 14.85 12.53 -26.19
CA PRO A 405 15.87 11.48 -26.18
C PRO A 405 16.92 11.64 -25.08
N GLN A 406 17.17 12.86 -24.57
CA GLN A 406 18.18 13.09 -23.53
C GLN A 406 17.67 12.61 -22.17
N LEU A 407 16.40 12.87 -21.90
CA LEU A 407 15.73 12.48 -20.66
C LEU A 407 15.03 11.13 -20.74
N ASN A 408 15.03 10.50 -21.92
CA ASN A 408 14.29 9.27 -22.23
C ASN A 408 12.82 9.34 -21.73
N THR A 409 12.17 10.47 -21.99
CA THR A 409 10.88 10.82 -21.40
C THR A 409 9.94 11.36 -22.47
N PHE A 410 8.69 10.91 -22.47
CA PHE A 410 7.62 11.51 -23.26
C PHE A 410 6.90 12.58 -22.46
N SER A 411 6.62 13.73 -23.06
CA SER A 411 5.92 14.84 -22.40
C SER A 411 4.70 15.31 -23.19
N PHE A 412 3.66 15.67 -22.47
CA PHE A 412 2.45 16.32 -23.00
C PHE A 412 1.97 17.39 -22.03
N ALA A 413 1.48 18.53 -22.54
CA ALA A 413 0.89 19.59 -21.74
C ALA A 413 -0.59 19.73 -22.10
N THR A 414 -1.46 19.78 -21.09
CA THR A 414 -2.91 19.89 -21.29
C THR A 414 -3.29 21.22 -21.93
N ASP A 415 -4.43 21.23 -22.62
CA ASP A 415 -4.99 22.44 -23.19
C ASP A 415 -5.58 23.30 -22.05
N GLY A 416 -5.21 24.59 -21.96
CA GLY A 416 -5.79 25.51 -20.98
C GLY A 416 -4.87 26.64 -20.54
N ALA A 417 -5.39 27.55 -19.73
CA ALA A 417 -4.65 28.71 -19.22
C ALA A 417 -3.59 28.35 -18.17
N THR A 418 -3.74 27.21 -17.49
CA THR A 418 -2.77 26.65 -16.53
C THR A 418 -2.50 25.19 -16.91
N PRO A 419 -1.57 24.93 -17.86
CA PRO A 419 -1.35 23.59 -18.38
C PRO A 419 -0.73 22.67 -17.33
N ILE A 420 -1.24 21.44 -17.25
CA ILE A 420 -0.64 20.34 -16.50
C ILE A 420 0.27 19.59 -17.46
N THR A 421 1.53 19.42 -17.09
CA THR A 421 2.50 18.66 -17.88
C THR A 421 2.54 17.22 -17.39
N ILE A 422 2.27 16.26 -18.27
CA ILE A 422 2.42 14.82 -18.00
C ILE A 422 3.75 14.38 -18.60
N CYS A 423 4.66 13.92 -17.74
CA CYS A 423 5.96 13.37 -18.09
C CYS A 423 5.97 11.86 -17.84
N LEU A 424 6.23 11.09 -18.89
CA LEU A 424 6.15 9.64 -18.93
C LEU A 424 7.53 9.06 -19.28
N THR A 425 8.24 8.49 -18.32
CA THR A 425 9.56 7.89 -18.55
C THR A 425 9.40 6.65 -19.44
N ALA A 426 10.15 6.58 -20.54
CA ALA A 426 10.08 5.47 -21.48
C ALA A 426 10.67 4.18 -20.86
N PRO A 427 10.15 2.99 -21.24
CA PRO A 427 10.71 1.73 -20.76
C PRO A 427 12.16 1.58 -21.25
N THR A 428 13.11 1.37 -20.34
CA THR A 428 14.50 1.12 -20.69
C THR A 428 14.62 -0.27 -21.30
N THR A 429 15.27 -0.39 -22.47
CA THR A 429 15.61 -1.68 -23.07
C THR A 429 16.53 -2.48 -22.15
N LEU A 430 16.27 -3.79 -22.05
CA LEU A 430 16.70 -4.81 -21.07
C LEU A 430 18.21 -5.02 -20.79
N GLN A 431 19.10 -4.03 -20.95
CA GLN A 431 20.55 -4.23 -20.77
C GLN A 431 21.22 -3.41 -19.65
N ALA A 432 20.52 -2.48 -19.00
CA ALA A 432 21.08 -1.73 -17.88
C ALA A 432 20.00 -1.26 -16.91
N SER A 433 19.23 -2.18 -16.33
CA SER A 433 18.50 -1.87 -15.10
C SER A 433 19.44 -2.09 -13.93
N PRO A 434 19.73 -1.08 -13.08
CA PRO A 434 20.06 -1.36 -11.69
C PRO A 434 18.97 -2.27 -11.12
N PRO A 435 19.26 -3.17 -10.17
CA PRO A 435 18.21 -3.90 -9.47
C PRO A 435 17.21 -2.85 -8.96
N GLU A 436 15.92 -3.00 -9.25
CA GLU A 436 14.85 -2.15 -8.72
C GLU A 436 14.78 -2.32 -7.19
N ALA A 437 15.76 -1.75 -6.52
CA ALA A 437 15.89 -1.66 -5.08
C ALA A 437 15.43 -0.26 -4.67
N GLN A 438 14.19 0.09 -5.01
CA GLN A 438 13.49 1.22 -4.43
C GLN A 438 12.00 0.87 -4.44
N THR A 439 11.54 0.25 -3.35
CA THR A 439 10.11 0.21 -3.00
C THR A 439 9.60 1.64 -2.98
N SER A 440 9.01 2.09 -4.10
CA SER A 440 8.40 3.40 -4.17
C SER A 440 7.37 3.50 -3.04
N PRO A 441 7.35 4.59 -2.26
CA PRO A 441 6.40 4.72 -1.17
C PRO A 441 4.97 4.61 -1.72
N ARG A 442 4.13 3.80 -1.06
CA ARG A 442 2.73 3.63 -1.48
C ARG A 442 1.98 4.94 -1.23
N ARG A 443 1.70 5.69 -2.29
CA ARG A 443 1.01 6.99 -2.22
C ARG A 443 -0.51 6.87 -2.29
N VAL A 444 -1.01 5.70 -2.63
CA VAL A 444 -2.43 5.35 -2.53
C VAL A 444 -2.63 4.17 -1.58
N GLY A 445 -3.72 4.21 -0.82
CA GLY A 445 -4.15 3.22 0.16
C GLY A 445 -5.62 2.87 -0.02
N PHE A 446 -6.11 1.86 0.72
CA PHE A 446 -7.50 1.37 0.60
C PHE A 446 -7.95 1.07 -0.83
N VAL A 447 -7.00 0.59 -1.65
CA VAL A 447 -7.21 0.31 -3.07
C VAL A 447 -8.13 -0.90 -3.22
N GLN A 448 -9.26 -0.71 -3.89
CA GLN A 448 -10.26 -1.75 -4.15
C GLN A 448 -10.78 -1.67 -5.58
N SER A 449 -10.81 -2.81 -6.26
CA SER A 449 -11.46 -3.01 -7.54
C SER A 449 -12.33 -4.26 -7.47
N SER A 450 -13.62 -4.14 -7.79
CA SER A 450 -14.49 -5.31 -7.89
C SER A 450 -14.24 -6.01 -9.23
N PRO A 451 -14.04 -7.34 -9.27
CA PRO A 451 -13.93 -8.05 -10.54
C PRO A 451 -15.22 -8.03 -11.35
N VAL A 452 -16.36 -7.79 -10.69
CA VAL A 452 -17.68 -7.61 -11.31
C VAL A 452 -18.28 -6.33 -10.74
N PRO A 453 -17.95 -5.15 -11.32
CA PRO A 453 -18.55 -3.90 -10.89
C PRO A 453 -20.06 -3.88 -11.09
N ILE A 454 -20.77 -3.27 -10.15
CA ILE A 454 -22.22 -3.09 -10.23
C ILE A 454 -22.49 -1.84 -11.05
N LEU A 455 -23.48 -1.92 -11.94
CA LEU A 455 -23.98 -0.75 -12.66
C LEU A 455 -24.91 0.06 -11.75
N GLU A 456 -24.62 1.35 -11.62
CA GLU A 456 -25.32 2.28 -10.76
C GLU A 456 -25.70 3.53 -11.59
N PRO A 457 -26.83 4.18 -11.32
CA PRO A 457 -27.11 5.48 -11.91
C PRO A 457 -26.07 6.50 -11.42
N MET A 458 -25.60 7.36 -12.33
CA MET A 458 -24.79 8.53 -12.00
C MET A 458 -25.61 9.38 -11.02
N SER A 459 -25.04 9.65 -9.86
CA SER A 459 -25.70 10.50 -8.88
C SER A 459 -25.80 11.94 -9.41
N ASP A 460 -27.01 12.51 -9.42
CA ASP A 460 -27.23 13.95 -9.63
C ASP A 460 -26.73 14.80 -8.44
N GLU A 461 -26.53 14.15 -7.29
CA GLU A 461 -26.05 14.75 -6.04
C GLU A 461 -24.52 14.65 -5.94
N GLY A 462 -23.82 15.63 -6.53
CA GLY A 462 -22.36 15.78 -6.44
C GLY A 462 -21.80 16.83 -7.40
N ASP A 463 -20.49 17.06 -7.36
CA ASP A 463 -19.80 17.72 -8.47
C ASP A 463 -20.01 16.86 -9.72
N VAL A 464 -20.73 17.39 -10.70
CA VAL A 464 -21.01 16.65 -11.94
C VAL A 464 -19.67 16.15 -12.52
N PRO A 465 -19.54 14.83 -12.76
CA PRO A 465 -18.50 14.21 -13.58
C PRO A 465 -17.86 15.13 -14.61
N ARG A 466 -16.70 15.71 -14.27
CA ARG A 466 -15.91 16.45 -15.26
C ARG A 466 -14.98 15.46 -15.94
N PHE A 467 -15.27 15.21 -17.20
CA PHE A 467 -14.40 14.41 -18.06
C PHE A 467 -13.39 15.35 -18.72
N ASP A 468 -12.24 15.53 -18.07
CA ASP A 468 -11.08 16.19 -18.66
C ASP A 468 -10.11 15.12 -19.18
N ASP A 469 -10.49 14.50 -20.29
CA ASP A 469 -9.81 13.36 -20.88
C ASP A 469 -9.08 13.70 -22.19
N TYR A 470 -8.04 12.90 -22.44
CA TYR A 470 -7.14 12.99 -23.58
C TYR A 470 -6.77 11.59 -24.05
N ILE A 471 -6.61 11.46 -25.36
CA ILE A 471 -5.93 10.32 -25.98
C ILE A 471 -4.52 10.79 -26.37
N LEU A 472 -3.52 10.23 -25.71
CA LEU A 472 -2.12 10.50 -25.95
C LEU A 472 -1.58 9.52 -26.99
N VAL A 473 -1.12 10.05 -28.13
CA VAL A 473 -0.59 9.26 -29.24
C VAL A 473 0.92 9.38 -29.27
N PHE A 474 1.60 8.23 -29.24
CA PHE A 474 3.04 8.12 -29.25
C PHE A 474 3.60 8.07 -30.68
N PRO A 475 4.87 8.47 -30.89
CA PRO A 475 5.57 8.26 -32.15
C PRO A 475 5.49 6.80 -32.62
N ALA A 476 5.32 6.57 -33.92
CA ALA A 476 5.11 5.23 -34.48
C ALA A 476 6.24 4.23 -34.17
N ASP A 477 7.47 4.74 -34.08
CA ASP A 477 8.69 4.00 -33.77
C ASP A 477 8.82 3.60 -32.30
N SER A 478 7.96 4.15 -31.41
CA SER A 478 7.97 3.81 -29.98
C SER A 478 7.40 2.41 -29.68
N GLY A 479 6.52 1.88 -30.55
CA GLY A 479 5.79 0.64 -30.30
C GLY A 479 4.80 0.70 -29.13
N ILE A 480 4.40 1.91 -28.72
CA ILE A 480 3.45 2.14 -27.62
C ILE A 480 2.08 2.49 -28.19
N ASP A 481 1.05 1.73 -27.79
CA ASP A 481 -0.33 2.01 -28.16
C ASP A 481 -0.82 3.35 -27.57
N PRO A 482 -1.79 4.02 -28.20
CA PRO A 482 -2.38 5.24 -27.65
C PRO A 482 -2.89 5.03 -26.21
N LEU A 483 -2.68 6.04 -25.37
CA LEU A 483 -3.03 5.99 -23.95
C LEU A 483 -4.23 6.91 -23.69
N TYR A 484 -5.29 6.38 -23.08
CA TYR A 484 -6.40 7.19 -22.58
C TYR A 484 -6.05 7.70 -21.18
N VAL A 485 -6.10 9.02 -21.01
CA VAL A 485 -5.80 9.70 -19.75
C VAL A 485 -6.97 10.57 -19.36
N THR A 486 -7.38 10.52 -18.10
CA THR A 486 -8.36 11.43 -17.50
C THR A 486 -7.69 12.18 -16.36
N LEU A 487 -7.95 13.49 -16.26
CA LEU A 487 -7.44 14.35 -15.21
C LEU A 487 -8.56 14.80 -14.29
N SER A 488 -8.24 14.93 -13.01
CA SER A 488 -9.17 15.38 -11.99
C SER A 488 -8.55 16.54 -11.23
N THR A 489 -8.90 17.76 -11.65
CA THR A 489 -8.44 19.01 -11.05
C THR A 489 -9.46 19.51 -10.01
N SER A 490 -9.12 19.32 -8.73
CA SER A 490 -9.52 20.12 -7.55
C SER A 490 -10.91 20.80 -7.49
N SER A 491 -12.02 20.11 -7.76
CA SER A 491 -13.26 20.36 -6.98
C SER A 491 -13.35 19.40 -5.79
N LEU A 492 -12.75 18.22 -5.94
CA LEU A 492 -12.69 17.12 -4.97
C LEU A 492 -11.92 17.47 -3.67
N ALA A 493 -10.90 18.33 -3.74
CA ALA A 493 -10.09 18.71 -2.57
C ALA A 493 -10.87 19.53 -1.52
N ARG A 494 -11.86 20.35 -1.95
CA ARG A 494 -12.70 21.10 -0.99
C ARG A 494 -13.56 20.16 -0.16
N THR A 495 -14.10 19.11 -0.75
CA THR A 495 -14.98 18.14 -0.09
C THR A 495 -14.22 17.25 0.90
N LEU A 496 -12.95 16.91 0.62
CA LEU A 496 -12.07 16.19 1.54
C LEU A 496 -11.62 17.02 2.76
N ALA A 497 -11.60 18.35 2.63
CA ALA A 497 -11.17 19.29 3.69
C ALA A 497 -12.32 19.86 4.54
N LEU A 498 -13.58 19.58 4.16
CA LEU A 498 -14.77 20.08 4.83
C LEU A 498 -15.21 19.13 5.96
N PRO A 499 -15.58 19.67 7.14
CA PRO A 499 -16.17 18.84 8.18
C PRO A 499 -17.54 18.30 7.72
N ALA A 500 -17.88 17.09 8.19
CA ALA A 500 -19.00 16.26 7.69
C ALA A 500 -20.38 16.94 7.59
N HIS A 501 -20.58 18.09 8.24
CA HIS A 501 -21.80 18.89 8.17
C HIS A 501 -21.87 19.83 6.94
N ALA A 502 -20.84 19.90 6.10
CA ALA A 502 -20.89 20.64 4.83
C ALA A 502 -21.08 19.73 3.61
N ILE A 503 -21.06 18.41 3.80
CA ILE A 503 -21.68 17.46 2.86
C ILE A 503 -23.13 17.32 3.30
N ARG A 504 -23.92 18.40 3.15
CA ARG A 504 -25.26 18.52 3.71
C ARG A 504 -26.32 18.47 2.62
N GLU A 505 -27.25 17.55 2.89
CA GLU A 505 -28.56 17.27 2.29
C GLU A 505 -28.55 16.93 0.81
#